data_AF-A0A424R844-F1
#
_entry.id   AF-A0A424R844-F1
#
_cell.length_a   1.000
_cell.length_b   1.000
_cell.length_c   1.000
_cell.angle_alpha   90.00
_cell.angle_beta   90.00
_cell.angle_gamma   90.00
#
_symmetry.space_group_name_H-M   'P 1'
#
loop_
_entity.id
_entity.type
_entity.pdbx_description
1 polymer ?
#
loop_
_entity_poly.entity_id
_entity_poly.type
_entity_poly.pdbx_seq_one_letter_code
_entity_poly.pdbx_strand_id
1 'polypeptide(L)'
;MTPAARIAAVIEILSEAPADMPAGAALRRGLQGRRYAGSGDRQAISALFWTVQRAIARLTWHLQRVDSAASPRTLVLAALHLVDGQSGEDIRT
;
A
#
# COMPACT_ATOMS: atom_id res chain seq x y z
N MET A 1 -11.44 3.50 10.73
CA MET A 1 -10.03 3.14 11.03
C MET A 1 -9.19 4.41 11.10
N THR A 2 -8.10 4.42 11.87
CA THR A 2 -7.14 5.54 11.81
C THR A 2 -6.43 5.57 10.44
N PRO A 3 -5.89 6.72 9.99
CA PRO A 3 -5.07 6.77 8.78
C PRO A 3 -3.92 5.75 8.80
N ALA A 4 -3.20 5.64 9.92
CA ALA A 4 -2.14 4.65 10.10
C ALA A 4 -2.64 3.20 9.93
N ALA A 5 -3.82 2.87 10.47
CA ALA A 5 -4.40 1.54 10.31
C ALA A 5 -4.77 1.22 8.84
N ARG A 6 -5.11 2.23 8.02
CA ARG A 6 -5.33 2.02 6.58
C ARG A 6 -4.03 1.74 5.85
N ILE A 7 -2.94 2.43 6.20
CA ILE A 7 -1.60 2.18 5.65
C ILE A 7 -1.14 0.76 6.02
N ALA A 8 -1.25 0.39 7.30
CA ALA A 8 -0.93 -0.95 7.78
C ALA A 8 -1.72 -2.02 7.03
N ALA A 9 -3.01 -1.78 6.78
CA ALA A 9 -3.84 -2.68 6.01
C ALA A 9 -3.33 -2.92 4.58
N VAL A 10 -2.86 -1.89 3.87
CA VAL A 10 -2.29 -2.07 2.52
C VAL A 10 -0.98 -2.86 2.58
N ILE A 11 -0.12 -2.60 3.56
CA ILE A 11 1.13 -3.34 3.77
C ILE A 11 0.84 -4.82 3.99
N GLU A 12 -0.12 -5.16 4.86
CA GLU A 12 -0.55 -6.53 5.13
C GLU A 12 -1.09 -7.21 3.87
N ILE A 13 -1.96 -6.54 3.10
CA ILE A 13 -2.50 -7.07 1.84
C ILE A 13 -1.39 -7.44 0.85
N LEU A 14 -0.40 -6.56 0.70
CA LEU A 14 0.74 -6.80 -0.18
C LEU A 14 1.69 -7.87 0.35
N SER A 15 1.80 -8.02 1.67
CA SER A 15 2.68 -9.02 2.30
C SER A 15 2.09 -10.44 2.24
N GLU A 16 0.76 -10.56 2.33
CA GLU A 16 0.05 -11.84 2.34
C GLU A 16 -0.36 -12.34 0.94
N ALA A 17 -0.15 -11.52 -0.10
CA ALA A 17 -0.48 -11.85 -1.47
C ALA A 17 0.57 -12.80 -2.07
N PRO A 18 0.17 -14.00 -2.55
CA PRO A 18 1.05 -14.84 -3.35
C PRO A 18 1.51 -14.12 -4.62
N ALA A 19 2.73 -14.41 -5.08
CA ALA A 19 3.32 -13.75 -6.24
C ALA A 19 2.53 -13.93 -7.55
N ASP A 20 1.82 -15.05 -7.68
CA ASP A 20 0.97 -15.43 -8.81
C ASP A 20 -0.49 -14.96 -8.67
N MET A 21 -0.87 -14.39 -7.52
CA MET A 21 -2.23 -13.93 -7.28
C MET A 21 -2.51 -12.62 -8.04
N PRO A 22 -3.61 -12.53 -8.82
CA PRO A 22 -4.01 -11.27 -9.43
C PRO A 22 -4.24 -10.18 -8.37
N ALA A 23 -3.71 -8.97 -8.61
CA ALA A 23 -3.77 -7.86 -7.65
C ALA A 23 -5.20 -7.56 -7.14
N GLY A 24 -6.19 -7.59 -8.04
CA GLY A 24 -7.59 -7.39 -7.65
C GLY A 24 -8.12 -8.50 -6.74
N ALA A 25 -7.64 -9.74 -6.88
CA ALA A 25 -8.01 -10.84 -5.99
C ALA A 25 -7.37 -10.67 -4.61
N ALA A 26 -6.11 -10.26 -4.54
CA ALA A 26 -5.42 -9.94 -3.29
C ALA A 26 -6.14 -8.83 -2.52
N LEU A 27 -6.52 -7.73 -3.19
CA LEU A 27 -7.28 -6.65 -2.58
C LEU A 27 -8.64 -7.13 -2.07
N ARG A 28 -9.39 -7.91 -2.87
CA ARG A 28 -10.69 -8.45 -2.45
C ARG A 28 -10.57 -9.32 -1.19
N ARG A 29 -9.62 -10.27 -1.19
CA ARG A 29 -9.35 -11.14 -0.02
C ARG A 29 -8.98 -10.31 1.21
N GLY A 30 -8.10 -9.33 1.03
CA GLY A 30 -7.71 -8.38 2.07
C GLY A 30 -8.88 -7.62 2.68
N LEU A 31 -9.77 -7.09 1.85
CA LEU A 31 -10.93 -6.34 2.32
C LEU A 31 -11.99 -7.22 2.98
N GLN A 32 -12.12 -8.50 2.58
CA GLN A 32 -13.02 -9.46 3.23
C GLN A 32 -12.63 -9.71 4.69
N GLY A 33 -11.33 -9.81 5.00
CA GLY A 33 -10.85 -9.99 6.38
C GLY A 33 -11.11 -8.79 7.31
N ARG A 34 -11.46 -7.62 6.76
CA ARG A 34 -11.61 -6.35 7.52
C ARG A 34 -13.07 -5.97 7.68
N ARG A 35 -13.83 -6.74 8.49
CA ARG A 35 -15.29 -6.53 8.69
C ARG A 35 -15.66 -5.15 9.23
N TYR A 36 -14.77 -4.53 10.01
CA TYR A 36 -14.98 -3.23 10.63
C TYR A 36 -14.59 -2.04 9.74
N ALA A 37 -14.03 -2.28 8.56
CA ALA A 37 -13.76 -1.21 7.61
C ALA A 37 -15.08 -0.73 7.00
N GLY A 38 -15.43 0.54 7.28
CA GLY A 38 -16.55 1.21 6.62
C GLY A 38 -16.26 1.51 5.15
N SER A 39 -17.24 2.03 4.41
CA SER A 39 -17.10 2.34 2.98
C SER A 39 -15.91 3.28 2.70
N GLY A 40 -15.74 4.33 3.49
CA GLY A 40 -14.61 5.26 3.36
C GLY A 40 -13.25 4.62 3.66
N ASP A 41 -13.17 3.74 4.65
CA ASP A 41 -11.93 2.99 4.94
C ASP A 41 -11.58 2.06 3.77
N ARG A 42 -12.57 1.33 3.24
CA ARG A 42 -12.38 0.43 2.08
C ARG A 42 -11.95 1.19 0.84
N GLN A 43 -12.54 2.36 0.60
CA GLN A 43 -12.14 3.23 -0.51
C GLN A 43 -10.70 3.71 -0.36
N ALA A 44 -10.32 4.19 0.83
CA ALA A 44 -8.95 4.66 1.09
C ALA A 44 -7.91 3.53 0.95
N ILE A 45 -8.19 2.34 1.48
CA ILE A 45 -7.34 1.16 1.33
C ILE A 45 -7.20 0.79 -0.15
N SER A 46 -8.32 0.73 -0.89
CA SER A 46 -8.31 0.38 -2.31
C SER A 46 -7.56 1.40 -3.15
N ALA A 47 -7.73 2.69 -2.85
CA ALA A 47 -7.05 3.77 -3.54
C ALA A 47 -5.53 3.63 -3.38
N LEU A 48 -5.04 3.55 -2.14
CA LEU A 48 -3.62 3.42 -1.84
C LEU A 48 -3.03 2.12 -2.42
N PHE A 49 -3.74 0.99 -2.30
CA PHE A 49 -3.32 -0.27 -2.92
C PHE A 49 -3.12 -0.11 -4.43
N TRP A 50 -4.06 0.51 -5.14
CA TRP A 50 -3.94 0.71 -6.58
C TRP A 50 -2.90 1.77 -6.96
N THR A 51 -2.66 2.79 -6.12
CA THR A 51 -1.54 3.72 -6.27
C THR A 51 -0.22 2.95 -6.29
N VAL A 52 -0.01 2.06 -5.32
CA VAL A 52 1.20 1.22 -5.25
C VAL A 52 1.31 0.30 -6.48
N GLN A 53 0.25 -0.46 -6.80
CA GLN A 53 0.28 -1.43 -7.90
C GLN A 53 0.54 -0.78 -9.26
N ARG A 54 -0.08 0.37 -9.53
CA ARG A 54 0.12 1.10 -10.80
C ARG A 54 1.51 1.73 -10.90
N ALA A 55 2.15 2.02 -9.78
CA ALA A 55 3.48 2.63 -9.74
C ALA A 55 4.61 1.63 -9.43
N ILE A 56 4.34 0.32 -9.30
CA ILE A 56 5.28 -0.64 -8.68
C ILE A 56 6.66 -0.67 -9.34
N ALA A 57 6.73 -0.60 -10.68
CA ALA A 57 8.00 -0.55 -11.40
C ALA A 57 8.79 0.73 -11.10
N ARG A 58 8.11 1.89 -11.10
CA ARG A 58 8.70 3.18 -10.77
C ARG A 58 9.17 3.25 -9.32
N LEU A 59 8.36 2.77 -8.39
CA LEU A 59 8.68 2.73 -6.96
C LEU A 59 9.90 1.83 -6.70
N THR A 60 9.92 0.65 -7.31
CA THR A 60 11.06 -0.28 -7.22
C THR A 60 12.34 0.36 -7.75
N TRP A 61 12.27 1.04 -8.89
CA TRP A 61 13.42 1.78 -9.44
C TRP A 61 13.94 2.87 -8.48
N HIS A 62 13.05 3.66 -7.87
CA HIS A 62 13.47 4.66 -6.89
C HIS A 62 14.10 4.03 -5.64
N LEU A 63 13.53 2.93 -5.14
CA LEU A 63 14.06 2.22 -3.96
C LEU A 63 15.45 1.63 -4.23
N GLN A 64 15.68 1.07 -5.42
CA GLN A 64 16.99 0.58 -5.84
C GLN A 64 18.05 1.70 -5.87
N ARG A 65 17.68 2.93 -6.24
CA ARG A 65 18.61 4.07 -6.27
C ARG A 65 19.08 4.53 -4.89
N VAL A 66 18.37 4.16 -3.83
CA VAL A 66 18.71 4.48 -2.44
C VAL A 66 19.10 3.23 -1.65
N ASP A 67 19.47 2.16 -2.36
CA ASP A 67 19.89 0.87 -1.80
C ASP A 67 18.87 0.27 -0.80
N SER A 68 17.59 0.48 -1.07
CA SER A 68 16.49 -0.04 -0.27
C SER A 68 15.79 -1.19 -0.98
N ALA A 69 15.50 -2.27 -0.25
CA ALA A 69 14.68 -3.37 -0.77
C ALA A 69 13.25 -2.91 -1.09
N ALA A 70 12.66 -3.49 -2.14
CA ALA A 70 11.27 -3.28 -2.55
C ALA A 70 10.28 -4.16 -1.74
N SER A 71 10.32 -4.03 -0.42
CA SER A 71 9.36 -4.67 0.47
C SER A 71 7.96 -4.03 0.36
N PRO A 72 6.88 -4.73 0.75
CA PRO A 72 5.54 -4.15 0.87
C PRO A 72 5.50 -2.82 1.64
N ARG A 73 6.24 -2.73 2.75
CA ARG A 73 6.33 -1.50 3.56
C ARG A 73 6.98 -0.36 2.78
N THR A 74 8.16 -0.59 2.21
CA THR A 74 8.90 0.46 1.49
C THR A 74 8.20 0.90 0.23
N LEU A 75 7.48 0.00 -0.46
CA LEU A 75 6.63 0.34 -1.60
C LEU A 75 5.49 1.28 -1.20
N VAL A 76 4.79 0.99 -0.09
CA VAL A 76 3.70 1.84 0.40
C VAL A 76 4.21 3.21 0.84
N LEU A 77 5.32 3.27 1.59
CA LEU A 77 5.91 4.54 2.03
C LEU A 77 6.40 5.37 0.83
N ALA A 78 7.03 4.74 -0.15
CA ALA A 78 7.46 5.40 -1.38
C ALA A 78 6.27 5.92 -2.20
N ALA A 79 5.15 5.18 -2.25
CA ALA A 79 3.94 5.63 -2.93
C ALA A 79 3.33 6.88 -2.27
N LEU A 80 3.21 6.88 -0.93
CA LEU A 80 2.70 8.01 -0.17
C LEU A 80 3.54 9.27 -0.41
N HIS A 81 4.87 9.12 -0.48
CA HIS A 81 5.77 10.24 -0.69
C HIS A 81 5.83 10.71 -2.17
N LEU A 82 6.03 9.78 -3.11
CA LEU A 82 6.33 10.10 -4.51
C LEU A 82 5.10 10.26 -5.40
N VAL A 83 3.96 9.70 -5.02
CA VAL A 83 2.73 9.71 -5.83
C VAL A 83 1.66 10.56 -5.18
N ASP A 84 1.42 10.38 -3.88
CA ASP A 84 0.40 11.15 -3.15
C ASP A 84 0.95 12.50 -2.61
N GLY A 85 2.26 12.75 -2.74
CA GLY A 85 2.89 14.02 -2.39
C GLY A 85 2.94 14.31 -0.89
N GLN A 86 2.78 13.28 -0.03
CA GLN A 86 2.85 13.47 1.41
C GLN A 86 4.28 13.75 1.86
N SER A 87 4.41 14.67 2.80
CA SER A 87 5.71 15.00 3.37
C SER A 87 6.18 13.88 4.31
N GLY A 88 7.49 13.77 4.54
CA GLY A 88 8.03 12.74 5.43
C GLY A 88 7.52 12.83 6.88
N GLU A 89 7.05 14.02 7.30
CA GLU A 89 6.46 14.25 8.61
C GLU A 89 5.06 13.62 8.71
N ASP A 90 4.25 13.73 7.65
CA ASP A 90 2.89 13.14 7.58
C ASP A 90 2.91 11.60 7.63
N ILE A 91 4.01 11.00 7.18
CA ILE A 91 4.18 9.55 7.07
C ILE A 91 4.64 8.91 8.40
N ARG A 92 5.23 9.71 9.30
CA ARG A 92 5.83 9.29 10.57
C ARG A 92 4.73 9.12 11.64
N THR A 93 3.80 8.21 11.37
CA THR A 93 2.73 7.80 12.29
C THR A 93 3.20 6.81 13.34
#